data_AF-A0A4Y2K1G9-F1
#
_entry.id   AF-A0A4Y2K1G9-F1
#
_cell.length_a   1.000
_cell.length_b   1.000
_cell.length_c   1.000
_cell.angle_alpha   90.00
_cell.angle_beta   90.00
_cell.angle_gamma   90.00
#
_symmetry.space_group_name_H-M   'P 1'
#
loop_
_entity.id
_entity.type
_entity.pdbx_description
1 polymer ?
#
loop_
_entity_poly.entity_id
_entity_poly.type
_entity_poly.pdbx_seq_one_letter_code
_entity_poly.pdbx_strand_id
1 'polypeptide(L)'
;MASGKKKRKTEEENREFNQDWRESFAFICNTYGLPTSLICHEKLAHNKKSNLERHFTTKHAQFTGKCPTGDARKKAVEEFQKTITVKLPAK
;
A
#
# COMPACT_ATOMS: atom_id res chain seq x y z
N MET A 1 37.55 -17.64 -13.44
CA MET A 1 36.36 -16.77 -13.60
C MET A 1 35.36 -17.12 -12.51
N ALA A 2 35.22 -16.31 -11.46
CA ALA A 2 34.29 -16.55 -10.38
C ALA A 2 33.28 -15.40 -10.31
N SER A 3 32.10 -15.59 -10.92
CA SER A 3 30.95 -14.71 -10.70
C SER A 3 30.43 -14.94 -9.29
N GLY A 4 31.03 -14.24 -8.32
CA GLY A 4 30.41 -14.00 -7.03
C GLY A 4 29.15 -13.18 -7.26
N LYS A 5 28.01 -13.87 -7.38
CA LYS A 5 26.68 -13.25 -7.39
C LYS A 5 26.51 -12.52 -6.05
N LYS A 6 26.84 -11.24 -6.04
CA LYS A 6 26.68 -10.32 -4.92
C LYS A 6 25.21 -10.38 -4.49
N LYS A 7 24.93 -11.08 -3.39
CA LYS A 7 23.61 -11.09 -2.75
C LYS A 7 23.25 -9.63 -2.53
N ARG A 8 22.19 -9.15 -3.19
CA ARG A 8 21.78 -7.75 -3.14
C ARG A 8 21.33 -7.45 -1.71
N LYS A 9 22.23 -6.82 -0.96
CA LYS A 9 21.98 -6.26 0.35
C LYS A 9 21.11 -5.02 0.13
N THR A 10 19.81 -5.20 0.07
CA THR A 10 18.79 -4.14 0.01
C THR A 10 17.53 -4.66 0.68
N GLU A 11 17.62 -5.09 1.94
CA GLU A 11 16.52 -5.80 2.61
C GLU A 11 16.03 -5.17 3.92
N GLU A 12 16.57 -4.00 4.32
CA GLU A 12 16.23 -3.40 5.61
C GLU A 12 15.32 -2.17 5.51
N GLU A 13 15.61 -1.20 4.64
CA GLU A 13 14.80 0.04 4.49
C GLU A 13 13.40 -0.15 3.85
N ASN A 14 12.97 -1.38 3.56
CA ASN A 14 11.70 -1.65 2.86
C ASN A 14 10.76 -2.61 3.59
N ARG A 15 11.01 -2.93 4.87
CA ARG A 15 10.04 -3.69 5.67
C ARG A 15 8.97 -2.80 6.29
N GLU A 16 9.26 -1.53 6.50
CA GLU A 16 8.34 -0.58 7.13
C GLU A 16 7.43 0.10 6.10
N PHE A 17 6.15 0.21 6.43
CA PHE A 17 5.16 0.78 5.52
C PHE A 17 5.35 2.30 5.47
N ASN A 18 5.65 2.84 4.28
CA ASN A 18 5.82 4.28 4.12
C ASN A 18 4.44 4.97 4.08
N GLN A 19 4.22 5.95 4.95
CA GLN A 19 2.98 6.73 4.99
C GLN A 19 2.72 7.50 3.69
N ASP A 20 3.77 7.86 2.94
CA ASP A 20 3.62 8.45 1.61
C ASP A 20 2.85 7.51 0.66
N TRP A 21 3.03 6.19 0.79
CA TRP A 21 2.30 5.22 -0.03
C TRP A 21 0.81 5.19 0.28
N ARG A 22 0.42 5.61 1.47
CA ARG A 22 -1.00 5.79 1.82
C ARG A 22 -1.61 6.92 1.03
N GLU A 23 -0.95 8.07 1.05
CA GLU A 23 -1.44 9.22 0.29
C GLU A 23 -1.33 8.95 -1.21
N SER A 24 -0.25 8.32 -1.69
CA SER A 24 0.08 8.06 -3.11
C SER A 24 -0.71 6.91 -3.76
N PHE A 25 -0.93 5.80 -3.06
CA PHE A 25 -1.51 4.58 -3.63
C PHE A 25 -2.79 4.12 -2.92
N ALA A 26 -3.29 4.88 -1.94
CA ALA A 26 -4.42 4.51 -1.10
C ALA A 26 -4.22 3.15 -0.40
N PHE A 27 -3.03 2.92 0.14
CA PHE A 27 -2.71 1.75 0.95
C PHE A 27 -2.57 2.08 2.43
N ILE A 28 -2.81 1.13 3.31
CA ILE A 28 -2.52 1.27 4.75
C ILE A 28 -1.76 0.07 5.26
N CYS A 29 -1.00 0.23 6.33
CA CYS A 29 -0.48 -0.89 7.08
C CYS A 29 -1.60 -1.47 7.94
N ASN A 30 -1.92 -2.75 7.77
CA ASN A 30 -2.83 -3.45 8.67
C ASN A 30 -2.12 -3.81 9.98
N THR A 31 -2.88 -4.24 10.99
CA THR A 31 -2.35 -4.72 12.29
C THR A 31 -1.31 -5.84 12.16
N TYR A 32 -1.34 -6.59 11.05
CA TYR A 32 -0.35 -7.63 10.74
C TYR A 32 0.95 -7.10 10.10
N GLY A 33 1.12 -5.78 9.96
CA GLY A 33 2.28 -5.20 9.26
C GLY A 33 2.21 -5.33 7.74
N LEU A 34 1.05 -5.70 7.19
CA LEU A 34 0.87 -5.97 5.76
C LEU A 34 0.15 -4.79 5.07
N PRO A 35 0.61 -4.37 3.87
CA PRO A 35 -0.08 -3.34 3.12
C PRO A 35 -1.44 -3.83 2.67
N THR A 36 -2.49 -3.08 2.95
CA THR A 36 -3.86 -3.36 2.52
C THR A 36 -4.38 -2.18 1.71
N SER A 37 -4.91 -2.47 0.52
CA SER A 37 -5.49 -1.44 -0.34
C SER A 37 -6.81 -0.97 0.25
N LEU A 38 -7.01 0.34 0.34
CA LEU A 38 -8.28 0.92 0.78
C LEU A 38 -9.35 0.89 -0.31
N ILE A 39 -8.96 0.68 -1.57
CA ILE A 39 -9.90 0.71 -2.69
C ILE A 39 -10.62 -0.64 -2.86
N CYS A 40 -9.89 -1.75 -2.74
CA CYS A 40 -10.45 -3.11 -2.84
C CYS A 40 -10.35 -3.95 -1.57
N HIS A 41 -9.78 -3.41 -0.49
CA HIS A 41 -9.58 -4.13 0.78
C HIS A 41 -8.70 -5.39 0.65
N GLU A 42 -7.91 -5.48 -0.42
CA GLU A 42 -6.99 -6.60 -0.67
C GLU A 42 -5.65 -6.34 0.02
N LYS A 43 -5.17 -7.34 0.76
CA LYS A 43 -3.87 -7.31 1.44
C LYS A 43 -2.76 -7.85 0.54
N LEU A 44 -1.60 -7.20 0.56
CA LEU A 44 -0.39 -7.63 -0.09
C LEU A 44 0.48 -8.42 0.88
N ALA A 45 1.07 -9.52 0.41
CA ALA A 45 1.97 -10.34 1.21
C ALA A 45 3.35 -9.69 1.45
N HIS A 46 3.72 -8.70 0.64
CA HIS A 46 5.01 -8.03 0.72
C HIS A 46 4.83 -6.52 0.74
N ASN A 47 5.46 -5.88 1.71
CA ASN A 47 5.51 -4.43 1.85
C ASN A 47 6.56 -3.81 0.90
N LYS A 48 6.34 -3.96 -0.41
CA LYS A 48 7.23 -3.40 -1.43
C LYS A 48 6.49 -2.37 -2.27
N LYS A 49 7.10 -1.20 -2.48
CA LYS A 49 6.58 -0.13 -3.35
C LYS A 49 6.17 -0.66 -4.73
N SER A 50 7.00 -1.49 -5.34
CA SER A 50 6.71 -2.10 -6.64
C SER A 50 5.47 -3.00 -6.64
N ASN A 51 5.19 -3.69 -5.54
CA ASN A 51 3.97 -4.48 -5.39
C ASN A 51 2.74 -3.56 -5.26
N LEU A 52 2.87 -2.46 -4.52
CA LEU A 52 1.83 -1.44 -4.34
C LEU A 52 1.50 -0.75 -5.67
N GLU A 53 2.52 -0.27 -6.39
CA GLU A 53 2.39 0.36 -7.70
C GLU A 53 1.75 -0.59 -8.71
N ARG A 54 2.21 -1.84 -8.78
CA ARG A 54 1.61 -2.83 -9.68
C ARG A 54 0.16 -3.10 -9.32
N HIS A 55 -0.15 -3.29 -8.04
CA HIS A 55 -1.52 -3.52 -7.61
C HIS A 55 -2.41 -2.32 -7.97
N PHE A 56 -1.96 -1.10 -7.68
CA PHE A 56 -2.69 0.12 -8.00
C PHE A 56 -2.91 0.31 -9.49
N THR A 57 -1.87 0.16 -10.31
CA THR A 57 -1.99 0.34 -11.76
C THR A 57 -2.79 -0.76 -12.45
N THR A 58 -2.78 -2.00 -11.94
CA THR A 58 -3.46 -3.14 -12.58
C THR A 58 -4.88 -3.37 -12.06
N LYS A 59 -5.08 -3.44 -10.75
CA LYS A 59 -6.41 -3.64 -10.12
C LYS A 59 -7.22 -2.35 -10.12
N HIS A 60 -6.54 -1.22 -9.97
CA HIS A 60 -7.15 0.11 -9.89
C HIS A 60 -6.89 0.93 -11.16
N ALA A 61 -6.61 0.30 -12.30
CA ALA A 61 -6.44 0.97 -13.59
C ALA A 61 -7.63 1.91 -13.91
N GLN A 62 -8.85 1.42 -13.69
CA GLN A 62 -10.08 2.19 -13.88
C GLN A 62 -10.21 3.37 -12.89
N PHE A 63 -9.63 3.21 -11.70
CA PHE A 63 -9.49 4.27 -10.73
C PHE A 63 -8.38 5.24 -11.12
N THR A 64 -7.27 4.85 -11.76
CA THR A 64 -6.24 5.83 -12.19
C THR A 64 -6.77 6.86 -13.20
N GLY A 65 -7.77 6.49 -14.01
CA GLY A 65 -8.43 7.40 -14.95
C GLY A 65 -9.60 8.20 -14.39
N LYS A 66 -10.17 7.79 -13.25
CA LYS A 66 -11.36 8.41 -12.63
C LYS A 66 -11.18 8.88 -11.20
N CYS A 67 -10.07 8.54 -10.55
CA CYS A 67 -9.81 8.91 -9.17
C CYS A 67 -9.51 10.41 -9.14
N PRO A 68 -10.17 11.15 -8.26
CA PRO A 68 -9.78 12.52 -8.01
C PRO A 68 -8.31 12.54 -7.58
N THR A 69 -7.48 13.36 -8.22
CA THR A 69 -6.10 13.57 -7.76
C THR A 69 -6.10 14.59 -6.61
N GLY A 70 -5.17 14.47 -5.67
CA GLY A 70 -5.01 15.41 -4.56
C GLY A 70 -6.02 15.22 -3.42
N ASP A 71 -6.65 16.31 -2.97
CA ASP A 71 -7.47 16.37 -1.75
C ASP A 71 -8.63 15.38 -1.71
N ALA A 72 -9.28 15.15 -2.85
CA ALA A 72 -10.40 14.23 -2.91
C ALA A 72 -9.97 12.75 -2.80
N ARG A 73 -8.72 12.39 -3.17
CA ARG A 73 -8.15 11.09 -2.83
C ARG A 73 -7.89 10.99 -1.33
N LYS A 74 -7.35 12.05 -0.72
CA LYS A 74 -7.05 12.08 0.71
C LYS A 74 -8.32 11.92 1.55
N LYS A 75 -9.39 12.63 1.18
CA LYS A 75 -10.72 12.48 1.79
C LYS A 75 -11.28 11.06 1.62
N ALA A 76 -11.20 10.49 0.41
CA ALA A 76 -11.64 9.11 0.20
C ALA A 76 -10.85 8.11 1.06
N VAL A 77 -9.52 8.25 1.08
CA VAL A 77 -8.60 7.44 1.91
C VAL A 77 -8.94 7.56 3.39
N GLU A 78 -9.27 8.76 3.88
CA GLU A 78 -9.67 8.98 5.27
C GLU A 78 -11.00 8.31 5.60
N GLU A 79 -12.02 8.45 4.75
CA GLU A 79 -13.32 7.80 4.91
C GLU A 79 -13.21 6.27 4.89
N PHE A 80 -12.40 5.72 3.97
CA PHE A 80 -12.09 4.28 3.95
C PHE A 80 -11.28 3.83 5.17
N GLN A 81 -10.39 4.68 5.70
CA GLN A 81 -9.67 4.34 6.92
C GLN A 81 -10.59 4.31 8.15
N LYS A 82 -11.51 5.27 8.29
CA LYS A 82 -12.49 5.28 9.39
C LYS A 82 -13.29 3.98 9.43
N THR A 83 -13.75 3.50 8.26
CA THR A 83 -14.50 2.24 8.16
C THR A 83 -13.67 0.98 8.47
N ILE A 84 -12.35 1.01 8.27
CA ILE A 84 -11.45 -0.08 8.67
C ILE A 84 -11.20 -0.05 10.19
N THR A 85 -10.94 1.13 10.77
CA THR A 85 -10.65 1.31 12.20
C THR A 85 -11.85 0.96 13.09
N VAL A 86 -13.07 1.31 12.68
CA VAL A 86 -14.29 0.99 13.49
C VAL A 86 -14.61 -0.50 13.57
N LYS A 87 -13.93 -1.36 12.78
CA LYS A 87 -14.10 -2.82 12.83
C LYS A 87 -13.05 -3.55 13.67
N LEU A 88 -12.10 -2.84 14.27
CA LEU A 88 -11.24 -3.42 15.31
C LEU A 88 -11.98 -3.28 16.65
N PRO A 89 -12.55 -4.36 17.23
CA PRO A 89 -12.95 -4.30 18.62
C PRO A 89 -11.70 -3.99 19.44
N ALA A 90 -11.72 -2.85 20.13
CA ALA A 90 -10.77 -2.55 21.18
C ALA A 90 -10.76 -3.73 22.15
N LYS A 91 -9.60 -4.37 22.29
CA LYS A 91 -9.37 -5.37 23.33
C LYS A 91 -8.47 -4.75 24.39
#